data_AF-A0A4S0QZB4-F1
#
_entry.id   AF-A0A4S0QZB4-F1
#
_cell.length_a   1.000
_cell.length_b   1.000
_cell.length_c   1.000
_cell.angle_alpha   90.00
_cell.angle_beta   90.00
_cell.angle_gamma   90.00
#
_symmetry.space_group_name_H-M   'P 1'
#
loop_
_entity.id
_entity.type
_entity.pdbx_description
1 polymer ?
#
loop_
_entity_poly.entity_id
_entity_poly.type
_entity_poly.pdbx_seq_one_letter_code
_entity_poly.pdbx_strand_id
1 'polypeptide(L)'
;IAGANFVLSTTGYLEGALTQSYSKFMLDAEQMVMFYKLGQGLVKSELDETLDAIRQSEPGSHYLGTAHTLKNFEQAFFVPDLMNHDSYEQWSFAGSRDADTRGRDAAEKALREYEAPPL
;
A
#
# COMPACT_ATOMS: atom_id res chain seq x y z
N ILE A 1 5.71 -11.37 10.39
CA ILE A 1 5.40 -11.12 11.83
C ILE A 1 6.24 -11.94 12.82
N ALA A 2 6.73 -13.13 12.47
CA ALA A 2 7.59 -13.95 13.35
C ALA A 2 8.99 -13.37 13.63
N GLY A 3 9.27 -12.12 13.24
CA GLY A 3 10.57 -11.47 13.46
C GLY A 3 11.71 -11.96 12.57
N ALA A 4 11.42 -12.49 11.37
CA ALA A 4 12.46 -12.92 10.43
C ALA A 4 13.37 -11.75 10.04
N ASN A 5 14.69 -11.91 10.23
CA ASN A 5 15.68 -10.88 9.89
C ASN A 5 15.98 -10.80 8.39
N PHE A 6 15.85 -11.92 7.69
CA PHE A 6 16.08 -12.02 6.26
C PHE A 6 15.01 -12.91 5.64
N VAL A 7 14.38 -12.42 4.57
CA VAL A 7 13.35 -13.14 3.84
C VAL A 7 13.84 -13.31 2.41
N LEU A 8 14.35 -14.50 2.08
CA LEU A 8 14.66 -14.86 0.70
C LEU A 8 13.34 -15.01 -0.07
N SER A 9 13.38 -14.80 -1.39
CA SER A 9 12.23 -15.04 -2.27
C SER A 9 11.02 -14.16 -1.97
N THR A 10 11.26 -12.91 -1.57
CA THR A 10 10.21 -11.98 -1.13
C THR A 10 9.18 -11.67 -2.21
N THR A 11 9.60 -11.67 -3.48
CA THR A 11 8.77 -11.20 -4.60
C THR A 11 8.79 -12.14 -5.79
N GLY A 12 7.65 -12.24 -6.48
CA GLY A 12 7.53 -12.82 -7.82
C GLY A 12 7.44 -14.35 -7.90
N TYR A 13 7.69 -15.06 -6.81
CA TYR A 13 7.61 -16.52 -6.75
C TYR A 13 6.17 -17.01 -6.98
N LEU A 14 6.02 -17.96 -7.91
CA LEU A 14 4.79 -18.70 -8.17
C LEU A 14 5.09 -20.21 -8.29
N GLU A 15 4.02 -21.01 -8.33
CA GLU A 15 4.05 -22.45 -8.60
C GLU A 15 5.10 -23.19 -7.74
N GLY A 16 5.08 -22.96 -6.42
CA GLY A 16 6.01 -23.62 -5.50
C GLY A 16 7.49 -23.34 -5.81
N ALA A 17 7.81 -22.11 -6.23
CA ALA A 17 9.15 -21.67 -6.63
C ALA A 17 9.67 -22.16 -7.98
N LEU A 18 8.81 -22.77 -8.82
CA LEU A 18 9.18 -23.18 -10.17
C LEU A 18 9.19 -22.01 -11.16
N THR A 19 8.45 -20.95 -10.87
CA THR A 19 8.30 -19.81 -11.77
C THR A 19 8.50 -18.46 -11.08
N GLN A 20 8.97 -17.50 -11.88
CA GLN A 20 9.12 -16.10 -11.51
C GLN A 20 8.26 -15.23 -12.42
N SER A 21 7.38 -14.44 -11.83
CA SER A 21 6.45 -13.57 -12.55
C SER A 21 6.74 -12.11 -12.26
N TYR A 22 6.97 -11.33 -13.31
CA TYR A 22 7.14 -9.88 -13.24
C TYR A 22 5.92 -9.18 -12.62
N SER A 23 4.72 -9.64 -12.98
CA SER A 23 3.47 -9.15 -12.42
C SER A 23 3.40 -9.36 -10.91
N LYS A 24 3.64 -10.60 -10.49
CA LYS A 24 3.67 -10.98 -9.08
C LYS A 24 4.78 -10.26 -8.32
N PHE A 25 5.91 -9.99 -8.97
CA PHE A 25 7.01 -9.24 -8.38
C PHE A 25 6.57 -7.83 -7.97
N MET A 26 5.88 -7.10 -8.87
CA MET A 26 5.40 -5.76 -8.58
C MET A 26 4.35 -5.75 -7.46
N LEU A 27 3.41 -6.69 -7.49
CA LEU A 27 2.38 -6.81 -6.45
C LEU A 27 2.99 -7.17 -5.08
N ASP A 28 3.95 -8.08 -5.04
CA ASP A 28 4.62 -8.46 -3.79
C ASP A 28 5.47 -7.32 -3.25
N ALA A 29 6.13 -6.55 -4.12
CA ALA A 29 6.91 -5.39 -3.71
C ALA A 29 6.03 -4.34 -3.00
N GLU A 30 4.83 -4.08 -3.52
CA GLU A 30 3.86 -3.19 -2.88
C GLU A 30 3.42 -3.73 -1.50
N GLN A 31 3.11 -5.01 -1.41
CA GLN A 31 2.78 -5.65 -0.13
C GLN A 31 3.93 -5.54 0.87
N MET A 32 5.19 -5.57 0.44
CA MET A 32 6.32 -5.38 1.33
C MET A 32 6.38 -3.97 1.91
N VAL A 33 5.98 -2.95 1.16
CA VAL A 33 5.86 -1.58 1.70
C VAL A 33 4.76 -1.54 2.78
N MET A 34 3.65 -2.25 2.58
CA MET A 34 2.61 -2.40 3.60
C MET A 34 3.14 -3.09 4.87
N PHE A 35 3.89 -4.18 4.72
CA PHE A 35 4.50 -4.86 5.86
C PHE A 35 5.53 -4.00 6.58
N TYR A 36 6.27 -3.17 5.84
CA TYR A 36 7.18 -2.20 6.43
C TYR A 36 6.42 -1.17 7.26
N LYS A 37 5.35 -0.58 6.73
CA LYS A 37 4.47 0.35 7.47
C LYS A 37 3.87 -0.31 8.71
N LEU A 38 3.37 -1.55 8.59
CA LEU A 38 2.86 -2.33 9.72
C LEU A 38 3.94 -2.54 10.79
N GLY A 39 5.17 -2.84 10.37
CA GLY A 39 6.31 -3.06 11.25
C GLY A 39 6.75 -1.83 12.06
N GLN A 40 6.39 -0.61 11.62
CA GLN A 40 6.65 0.62 12.37
C GLN A 40 5.79 0.73 13.65
N GLY A 41 4.71 -0.05 13.74
CA GLY A 41 3.82 -0.05 14.90
C GLY A 41 2.99 1.23 15.03
N LEU A 42 2.44 1.44 16.23
CA LEU A 42 1.56 2.58 16.52
C LEU A 42 2.35 3.81 16.94
N VAL A 43 1.98 4.97 16.39
CA VAL A 43 2.49 6.27 16.83
C VAL A 43 1.82 6.65 18.14
N LYS A 44 2.59 6.65 19.24
CA LYS A 44 2.05 6.93 20.59
C LYS A 44 2.10 8.40 20.98
N SER A 45 2.97 9.19 20.34
CA SER A 45 3.18 10.61 20.65
C SER A 45 1.96 11.49 20.36
N GLU A 46 1.03 11.02 19.51
CA GLU A 46 -0.13 11.78 19.04
C GLU A 46 -1.42 11.40 19.77
N LEU A 47 -1.32 10.63 20.86
CA LEU A 47 -2.50 10.10 21.55
C LEU A 47 -3.38 11.22 22.13
N ASP A 48 -2.78 12.24 22.74
CA ASP A 48 -3.53 13.37 23.30
C ASP A 48 -4.28 14.16 22.21
N GLU A 49 -3.61 14.44 21.09
CA GLU A 49 -4.24 15.10 19.93
C GLU A 49 -5.38 14.26 19.33
N THR A 50 -5.20 12.94 19.25
CA THR A 50 -6.22 12.00 18.79
C THR A 50 -7.44 12.01 19.72
N LEU A 51 -7.21 11.98 21.04
CA LEU A 51 -8.28 12.00 22.03
C LEU A 51 -9.07 13.32 21.99
N ASP A 52 -8.39 14.44 21.77
CA ASP A 52 -9.05 15.74 21.62
C ASP A 52 -9.92 15.80 20.36
N ALA A 53 -9.46 15.25 19.24
CA ALA A 53 -10.26 15.14 18.03
C ALA A 53 -11.55 14.32 18.26
N ILE A 54 -11.46 13.24 19.05
CA ILE A 54 -12.62 12.42 19.44
C ILE A 54 -13.58 13.23 20.32
N ARG A 55 -13.09 13.95 21.33
CA ARG A 55 -13.91 14.75 22.25
C ARG A 55 -14.64 15.92 21.57
N GLN A 56 -14.03 16.50 20.55
CA GLN A 56 -14.60 17.61 19.78
C GLN A 56 -15.69 17.15 18.78
N SER A 57 -15.78 15.84 18.50
CA SER A 57 -16.70 15.31 17.52
C SER A 57 -18.03 14.92 18.16
N GLU A 58 -19.12 15.50 17.66
CA GLU A 58 -20.47 15.16 18.15
C GLU A 58 -20.84 13.71 17.84
N PRO A 59 -21.62 13.04 18.73
CA PRO A 59 -22.13 11.70 18.46
C PRO A 59 -22.91 11.64 17.14
N GLY A 60 -22.55 10.66 16.29
CA GLY A 60 -23.14 10.50 14.96
C GLY A 60 -22.46 11.30 13.84
N SER A 61 -21.42 12.08 14.16
CA SER A 61 -20.58 12.76 13.16
C SER A 61 -19.52 11.81 12.56
N HIS A 62 -18.68 12.34 11.65
CA HIS A 62 -17.54 11.65 11.04
C HIS A 62 -16.25 12.46 11.15
N TYR A 63 -15.10 11.80 11.04
CA TYR A 63 -13.78 12.43 11.23
C TYR A 63 -13.12 12.97 9.96
N LEU A 64 -13.70 12.74 8.78
CA LEU A 64 -13.07 13.03 7.48
C LEU A 64 -12.61 14.48 7.31
N GLY A 65 -13.38 15.45 7.82
CA GLY A 65 -13.08 16.88 7.70
C GLY A 65 -12.45 17.52 8.95
N THR A 66 -12.06 16.73 9.95
CA THR A 66 -11.50 17.28 11.19
C THR A 66 -10.08 17.80 10.97
N ALA A 67 -9.66 18.81 11.74
CA ALA A 67 -8.30 19.36 11.67
C ALA A 67 -7.23 18.26 11.90
N HIS A 68 -7.51 17.32 12.80
CA HIS A 68 -6.63 16.17 13.04
C HIS A 68 -6.48 15.29 11.80
N THR A 69 -7.57 14.92 11.13
CA THR A 69 -7.50 14.12 9.90
C THR A 69 -6.74 14.88 8.80
N LEU A 70 -7.06 16.15 8.57
CA LEU A 70 -6.39 16.96 7.54
C LEU A 70 -4.88 17.12 7.80
N LYS A 71 -4.47 17.23 9.07
CA LYS A 71 -3.06 17.31 9.48
C LYS A 71 -2.29 16.01 9.23
N ASN A 72 -2.94 14.86 9.45
CA ASN A 72 -2.24 13.56 9.55
C ASN A 72 -2.47 12.62 8.36
N PHE A 73 -3.48 12.84 7.53
CA PHE A 73 -3.94 11.90 6.50
C PHE A 73 -2.82 11.41 5.57
N GLU A 74 -1.97 12.32 5.07
CA GLU A 74 -0.91 11.99 4.10
C GLU A 74 0.15 11.03 4.66
N GLN A 75 0.34 11.02 5.98
CA GLN A 75 1.38 10.21 6.64
C GLN A 75 0.83 9.02 7.41
N ALA A 76 -0.45 9.07 7.79
CA ALA A 76 -1.10 8.04 8.59
C ALA A 76 -1.27 6.74 7.81
N PHE A 77 -1.57 6.82 6.51
CA PHE A 77 -1.91 5.66 5.69
C PHE A 77 -0.79 5.28 4.73
N PHE A 78 -0.78 4.01 4.34
CA PHE A 78 -0.12 3.59 3.12
C PHE A 78 -1.14 3.69 1.98
N VAL A 79 -0.79 4.40 0.91
CA VAL A 79 -1.61 4.52 -0.29
C VAL A 79 -1.00 3.62 -1.36
N PRO A 80 -1.64 2.50 -1.72
CA PRO A 80 -1.14 1.64 -2.78
C PRO A 80 -1.31 2.28 -4.16
N ASP A 81 -0.37 1.98 -5.04
CA ASP A 81 -0.39 2.33 -6.47
C ASP A 81 -1.02 1.22 -7.33
N LEU A 82 -0.86 -0.04 -6.93
CA LEU A 82 -1.29 -1.21 -7.70
C LEU A 82 -2.60 -1.80 -7.19
N MET A 83 -2.87 -1.82 -5.88
CA MET A 83 -4.19 -2.22 -5.36
C MET A 83 -5.27 -1.22 -5.82
N ASN A 84 -6.48 -1.74 -6.08
CA ASN A 84 -7.61 -0.92 -6.53
C ASN A 84 -8.69 -1.03 -5.45
N HIS A 85 -9.11 0.14 -4.98
CA HIS A 85 -10.13 0.31 -3.96
C HIS A 85 -11.35 1.05 -4.53
N ASP A 86 -11.46 1.13 -5.85
CA ASP A 86 -12.57 1.76 -6.51
C ASP A 86 -13.84 0.93 -6.28
N SER A 87 -15.00 1.56 -6.46
CA SER A 87 -16.25 0.81 -6.50
C SER A 87 -16.23 -0.19 -7.67
N TYR A 88 -17.09 -1.22 -7.57
CA TYR A 88 -17.25 -2.18 -8.66
C TYR A 88 -17.58 -1.48 -9.99
N GLU A 89 -18.47 -0.48 -9.97
CA GLU A 89 -18.91 0.25 -11.14
C GLU A 89 -17.76 1.02 -11.79
N GLN A 90 -16.92 1.68 -10.98
CA GLN A 90 -15.74 2.40 -11.45
C GLN A 90 -14.71 1.45 -12.06
N TRP A 91 -14.39 0.36 -11.36
CA TRP A 91 -13.48 -0.68 -11.86
C TRP A 91 -13.97 -1.30 -13.17
N SER A 92 -15.27 -1.62 -13.24
CA SER A 92 -15.91 -2.20 -14.42
C SER A 92 -15.86 -1.22 -15.61
N PHE A 93 -16.22 0.04 -15.38
CA PHE A 93 -16.15 1.10 -16.39
C PHE A 93 -14.70 1.35 -16.87
N ALA A 94 -13.72 1.22 -15.98
CA ALA A 94 -12.29 1.35 -16.30
C ALA A 94 -11.68 0.11 -16.97
N GLY A 95 -12.50 -0.87 -17.39
CA GLY A 95 -12.07 -2.04 -18.16
C GLY A 95 -11.76 -3.28 -17.32
N SER A 96 -12.25 -3.34 -16.08
CA SER A 96 -12.23 -4.55 -15.24
C SER A 96 -10.83 -5.16 -15.05
N ARG A 97 -9.81 -4.29 -14.90
CA ARG A 97 -8.42 -4.72 -14.85
C ARG A 97 -8.14 -5.49 -13.56
N ASP A 98 -7.71 -6.73 -13.69
CA ASP A 98 -7.32 -7.56 -12.55
C ASP A 98 -5.94 -7.18 -11.99
N ALA A 99 -5.54 -7.83 -10.90
CA ALA A 99 -4.24 -7.57 -10.28
C ALA A 99 -3.08 -7.94 -11.22
N ASP A 100 -3.22 -9.04 -11.97
CA ASP A 100 -2.17 -9.48 -12.90
C ASP A 100 -1.91 -8.46 -14.01
N THR A 101 -2.97 -7.94 -14.62
CA THR A 101 -2.88 -6.93 -15.67
C THR A 101 -2.24 -5.64 -15.16
N ARG A 102 -2.55 -5.22 -13.93
CA ARG A 102 -1.90 -4.04 -13.32
C ARG A 102 -0.43 -4.30 -13.00
N GLY A 103 -0.11 -5.49 -12.48
CA GLY A 103 1.26 -5.90 -12.19
C GLY A 103 2.14 -5.95 -13.44
N ARG A 104 1.65 -6.50 -14.55
CA ARG A 104 2.37 -6.54 -15.84
C ARG A 104 2.68 -5.14 -16.36
N ASP A 105 1.68 -4.27 -16.43
CA ASP A 105 1.87 -2.89 -16.90
C ASP A 105 2.87 -2.13 -16.03
N ALA A 106 2.81 -2.32 -14.70
CA ALA A 106 3.76 -1.70 -13.78
C ALA A 106 5.19 -2.21 -14.00
N ALA A 107 5.36 -3.51 -14.26
CA ALA A 107 6.67 -4.09 -14.56
C ALA A 107 7.22 -3.56 -15.89
N GLU A 108 6.40 -3.49 -16.93
CA GLU A 108 6.79 -2.92 -18.22
C GLU A 108 7.19 -1.46 -18.10
N LYS A 109 6.45 -0.67 -17.32
CA LYS A 109 6.77 0.72 -17.02
C LYS A 109 8.12 0.83 -16.30
N ALA A 110 8.29 0.08 -15.21
CA ALA A 110 9.51 0.12 -14.40
C ALA A 110 10.77 -0.24 -15.22
N LEU A 111 10.68 -1.27 -16.08
CA LEU A 111 11.78 -1.67 -16.96
C LEU A 111 12.10 -0.62 -18.02
N ARG A 112 11.09 0.07 -18.54
CA ARG A 112 11.24 1.12 -19.55
C ARG A 112 11.86 2.40 -18.99
N GLU A 113 11.51 2.74 -17.76
CA GLU A 113 11.95 3.96 -17.06
C GLU A 113 13.26 3.76 -16.27
N TYR A 114 13.77 2.54 -16.18
CA TYR A 114 14.97 2.24 -15.42
C TYR A 114 16.23 2.89 -16.04
N GLU A 115 16.92 3.68 -15.22
CA GLU A 115 18.26 4.19 -15.50
C GLU A 115 19.25 3.55 -14.52
N ALA A 116 20.30 2.91 -15.04
CA ALA A 116 21.29 2.27 -14.20
C ALA A 116 22.09 3.32 -13.41
N PRO A 117 22.33 3.11 -12.09
CA PRO A 117 23.17 4.01 -11.32
C PRO A 117 24.63 3.97 -11.84
N PRO A 118 25.40 5.05 -11.67
CA PRO A 118 26.82 5.03 -11.99
C PRO A 118 27.54 3.96 -11.16
N LEU A 119 28.55 3.33 -11.78
CA LEU A 119 29.40 2.31 -11.16
C LEU A 119 30.47 2.90 -10.25
#